data_AF-A0A7S1P8M7-F1
#
_entry.id   AF-A0A7S1P8M7-F1
#
_cell.length_a   1.000
_cell.length_b   1.000
_cell.length_c   1.000
_cell.angle_alpha   90.00
_cell.angle_beta   90.00
_cell.angle_gamma   90.00
#
_symmetry.space_group_name_H-M   'P 1'
#
loop_
_entity.id
_entity.type
_entity.pdbx_description
1 polymer ?
#
loop_
_entity_poly.entity_id
_entity_poly.type
_entity_poly.pdbx_seq_one_letter_code
_entity_poly.pdbx_strand_id
1 'polypeptide(L)'
;ERVGVWLAGLGRGEDANNVTPKGPPKTIITERSFPPVNALSAVRKWVEELSCELLRRLIEDHQTHHGRLPAKMVVRWRRGYAQNDAGLPSGIRSATGDLPPAFPALMQEASRRPNTPPSELST
;
A
#
# COMPACT_ATOMS: atom_id res chain seq x y z
N GLU A 1 -19.86 -24.43 13.47
CA GLU A 1 -19.35 -25.06 14.72
C GLU A 1 -18.05 -24.44 15.23
N ARG A 2 -16.96 -24.39 14.44
CA ARG A 2 -15.63 -23.85 14.86
C ARG A 2 -15.63 -22.43 15.46
N VAL A 3 -16.43 -21.51 14.91
CA VAL A 3 -16.53 -20.13 15.41
C VAL A 3 -17.19 -20.09 16.79
N GLY A 4 -18.19 -20.95 17.04
CA GLY A 4 -18.91 -20.99 18.32
C GLY A 4 -18.01 -21.46 19.47
N VAL A 5 -17.19 -22.49 19.23
CA VAL A 5 -16.20 -22.98 20.22
C VAL A 5 -15.16 -21.89 20.54
N TRP A 6 -14.65 -21.19 19.52
CA TRP A 6 -13.70 -20.09 19.72
C TRP A 6 -14.32 -18.93 20.51
N LEU A 7 -15.55 -18.52 20.20
CA LEU A 7 -16.26 -17.46 20.93
C LEU A 7 -16.53 -17.85 22.39
N ALA A 8 -16.89 -19.11 22.66
CA ALA A 8 -17.10 -19.61 24.02
C ALA A 8 -15.80 -19.60 24.83
N GLY A 9 -14.67 -19.94 24.21
CA GLY A 9 -13.34 -19.84 24.81
C GLY A 9 -12.96 -18.39 25.13
N LEU A 10 -13.14 -17.47 24.17
CA LEU A 10 -12.87 -16.05 24.36
C LEU A 10 -13.66 -15.45 25.52
N GLY A 11 -14.93 -15.81 25.70
CA GLY A 11 -15.75 -15.38 26.83
C GLY A 11 -15.21 -15.83 28.20
N ARG A 12 -14.34 -16.86 28.22
CA ARG A 12 -13.65 -17.37 29.40
C ARG A 12 -12.18 -16.92 29.49
N GLY A 13 -11.74 -16.04 28.58
CA GLY A 13 -10.35 -15.62 28.48
C GLY A 13 -9.41 -16.67 27.88
N GLU A 14 -9.94 -17.73 27.26
CA GLU A 14 -9.16 -18.76 26.58
C GLU A 14 -8.95 -18.36 25.11
N ASP A 15 -7.72 -18.01 24.75
CA ASP A 15 -7.30 -17.85 23.35
C ASP A 15 -6.18 -18.83 23.03
N ALA A 16 -6.50 -19.87 22.25
CA ALA A 16 -5.55 -20.89 21.82
C ALA A 16 -4.73 -20.47 20.58
N ASN A 17 -4.91 -19.25 20.07
CA ASN A 17 -4.13 -18.77 18.94
C ASN A 17 -2.67 -18.54 19.35
N ASN A 18 -1.77 -19.28 18.69
CA ASN A 18 -0.34 -19.12 18.92
C ASN A 18 0.14 -17.75 18.43
N VAL A 19 1.01 -17.12 19.22
CA VAL A 19 1.76 -15.94 18.76
C VAL A 19 2.78 -16.41 17.74
N THR A 20 2.59 -16.01 16.48
CA THR A 20 3.56 -16.26 15.40
C THR A 20 4.43 -15.04 15.18
N PRO A 21 5.75 -15.18 15.00
CA PRO A 21 6.60 -14.05 14.63
C PRO A 21 6.10 -13.46 13.30
N LYS A 22 5.76 -12.18 13.33
CA LYS A 22 5.29 -11.46 12.15
C LYS A 22 6.49 -10.82 11.47
N GLY A 23 6.79 -11.27 10.25
CA GLY A 23 7.80 -10.65 9.40
C GLY A 23 7.36 -9.26 8.89
N PRO A 24 8.13 -8.69 7.94
CA PRO A 24 7.80 -7.41 7.32
C PRO A 24 6.38 -7.42 6.73
N PRO A 25 5.72 -6.25 6.61
CA PRO A 25 4.41 -6.16 5.98
C PRO A 25 4.40 -6.83 4.59
N LYS A 26 3.37 -7.64 4.32
CA LYS A 26 3.23 -8.34 3.03
C LYS A 26 2.90 -7.39 1.87
N THR A 27 2.34 -6.23 2.18
CA THR A 27 1.88 -5.23 1.20
C THR A 27 2.23 -3.84 1.68
N ILE A 28 2.62 -2.97 0.75
CA ILE A 28 2.81 -1.53 0.98
C ILE A 28 1.75 -0.81 0.17
N ILE A 29 1.02 0.09 0.82
CA ILE A 29 -0.16 0.74 0.25
C ILE A 29 -0.09 2.22 0.56
N THR A 30 -0.33 3.05 -0.45
CA THR A 30 -0.65 4.47 -0.31
C THR A 30 -2.06 4.69 -0.80
N GLU A 31 -2.90 5.30 0.03
CA GLU A 31 -4.29 5.55 -0.32
C GLU A 31 -4.73 6.91 0.19
N ARG A 32 -5.71 7.48 -0.50
CA ARG A 32 -6.33 8.73 -0.09
C ARG A 32 -7.75 8.79 -0.60
N SER A 33 -8.63 9.29 0.27
CA SER A 33 -10.01 9.62 -0.10
C SER A 33 -10.04 11.05 -0.64
N PHE A 34 -10.78 11.27 -1.72
CA PHE A 34 -10.91 12.58 -2.36
C PHE A 34 -12.40 12.90 -2.56
N PRO A 35 -12.77 14.20 -2.61
CA PRO A 35 -14.04 14.62 -3.20
C PRO A 35 -14.19 14.07 -4.63
N PRO A 36 -15.41 14.06 -5.19
CA PRO A 36 -15.63 13.62 -6.57
C PRO A 36 -14.67 14.28 -7.54
N VAL A 37 -13.87 13.46 -8.24
CA VAL A 37 -12.93 13.92 -9.28
C VAL A 37 -13.56 13.66 -10.65
N ASN A 38 -13.78 14.73 -11.42
CA ASN A 38 -14.44 14.68 -12.73
C ASN A 38 -13.51 15.02 -13.91
N ALA A 39 -12.24 15.32 -13.65
CA ALA A 39 -11.25 15.67 -14.67
C ALA A 39 -10.04 14.73 -14.61
N LEU A 40 -9.57 14.29 -15.79
CA LEU A 40 -8.40 13.41 -15.91
C LEU A 40 -7.12 14.06 -15.35
N SER A 41 -6.97 15.39 -15.51
CA SER A 41 -5.84 16.15 -14.96
C SER A 41 -5.77 16.05 -13.43
N ALA A 42 -6.91 16.15 -12.75
CA ALA A 42 -6.98 16.00 -11.31
C ALA A 42 -6.68 14.56 -10.87
N VAL A 43 -7.17 13.55 -11.60
CA VAL A 43 -6.78 12.14 -11.36
C VAL A 43 -5.27 11.97 -11.49
N ARG A 44 -4.67 12.51 -12.55
CA ARG A 44 -3.23 12.42 -12.79
C ARG A 44 -2.42 13.00 -11.64
N LYS A 45 -2.78 14.20 -11.17
CA LYS A 45 -2.12 14.85 -10.03
C LYS A 45 -2.15 13.96 -8.78
N TRP A 46 -3.30 13.39 -8.45
CA TRP A 46 -3.42 12.52 -7.28
C TRP A 46 -2.64 11.21 -7.43
N VAL A 47 -2.68 10.61 -8.61
CA VAL A 47 -1.91 9.39 -8.91
C VAL A 47 -0.41 9.67 -8.80
N GLU A 48 0.07 10.82 -9.27
CA GLU A 48 1.47 11.24 -9.15
C GLU A 48 1.89 11.40 -7.69
N GLU A 49 1.13 12.13 -6.88
CA GLU A 49 1.40 12.28 -5.44
C GLU A 49 1.45 10.92 -4.72
N LEU A 50 0.47 10.05 -4.97
CA LEU A 50 0.41 8.71 -4.37
C LEU A 50 1.57 7.82 -4.85
N SER A 51 1.96 7.92 -6.12
CA SER A 51 3.05 7.13 -6.69
C SER A 51 4.41 7.54 -6.12
N CYS A 52 4.64 8.84 -5.91
CA CYS A 52 5.86 9.34 -5.27
C CYS A 52 5.97 8.83 -3.82
N GLU A 53 4.89 8.90 -3.06
CA GLU A 53 4.87 8.38 -1.68
C GLU A 53 5.07 6.86 -1.66
N LEU A 54 4.44 6.13 -2.60
CA LEU A 54 4.60 4.69 -2.70
C LEU A 54 6.05 4.33 -3.01
N LEU A 55 6.67 5.02 -3.97
CA LEU A 55 8.07 4.81 -4.34
C LEU A 55 9.01 5.06 -3.16
N ARG A 56 8.81 6.16 -2.41
CA ARG A 56 9.60 6.46 -1.21
C ARG A 56 9.55 5.30 -0.21
N ARG A 57 8.36 4.78 0.07
CA ARG A 57 8.16 3.66 1.00
C ARG A 57 8.75 2.36 0.48
N LEU A 58 8.72 2.13 -0.84
CA LEU A 58 9.36 0.97 -1.45
C LEU A 58 10.89 1.04 -1.36
N ILE A 59 11.49 2.22 -1.45
CA ILE A 59 12.95 2.39 -1.32
C ILE A 59 13.38 2.09 0.11
N GLU A 60 12.66 2.65 1.10
CA GLU A 60 12.91 2.38 2.51
C GLU A 60 12.76 0.88 2.84
N ASP A 61 11.71 0.25 2.32
CA ASP A 61 11.46 -1.18 2.51
C ASP A 61 12.54 -2.06 1.86
N HIS A 62 12.98 -1.69 0.66
CA HIS A 62 14.08 -2.35 -0.04
C HIS A 62 15.38 -2.29 0.77
N GLN A 63 15.72 -1.12 1.32
CA GLN A 63 16.91 -0.92 2.15
C GLN A 63 16.82 -1.68 3.48
N THR A 64 15.65 -1.66 4.12
CA THR A 64 15.44 -2.23 5.46
C THR A 64 15.29 -3.76 5.43
N HIS A 65 14.75 -4.32 4.35
CA HIS A 65 14.38 -5.73 4.26
C HIS A 65 15.13 -6.47 3.15
N HIS A 66 16.46 -6.33 3.16
CA HIS A 66 17.41 -7.12 2.36
C HIS A 66 17.15 -7.10 0.85
N GLY A 67 16.79 -5.93 0.32
CA GLY A 67 16.67 -5.73 -1.11
C GLY A 67 15.39 -6.34 -1.72
N ARG A 68 14.36 -6.64 -0.92
CA ARG A 68 13.12 -7.19 -1.45
C ARG A 68 12.44 -6.21 -2.41
N LEU A 69 11.71 -6.76 -3.38
CA LEU A 69 10.95 -6.00 -4.37
C LEU A 69 9.56 -6.59 -4.53
N PRO A 70 8.52 -5.75 -4.70
CA PRO A 70 7.20 -6.26 -5.04
C PRO A 70 7.19 -6.86 -6.44
N ALA A 71 6.42 -7.94 -6.64
CA ALA A 71 6.22 -8.53 -7.96
C ALA A 71 5.04 -7.89 -8.71
N LYS A 72 4.04 -7.40 -7.96
CA LYS A 72 2.77 -6.93 -8.50
C LYS A 72 2.38 -5.58 -7.91
N MET A 73 1.73 -4.77 -8.73
CA MET A 73 1.11 -3.51 -8.34
C MET A 73 -0.40 -3.61 -8.51
N VAL A 74 -1.14 -3.12 -7.52
CA VAL A 74 -2.61 -3.10 -7.55
C VAL A 74 -3.07 -1.67 -7.38
N VAL A 75 -3.87 -1.18 -8.33
CA VAL A 75 -4.54 0.12 -8.25
C VAL A 75 -6.00 -0.13 -7.92
N ARG A 76 -6.51 0.48 -6.84
CA ARG A 76 -7.92 0.40 -6.44
C ARG A 76 -8.54 1.78 -6.47
N TRP A 77 -9.75 1.90 -6.99
CA TRP A 77 -10.50 3.16 -7.00
C TRP A 77 -11.98 2.92 -6.83
N ARG A 78 -12.71 3.98 -6.48
CA ARG A 78 -14.17 3.96 -6.35
C ARG A 78 -14.77 4.84 -7.43
N ARG A 79 -15.86 4.38 -8.03
CA ARG A 79 -16.67 5.21 -8.93
C ARG A 79 -17.99 5.54 -8.25
N GLY A 80 -18.13 6.78 -7.79
CA GLY A 80 -19.27 7.25 -7.02
C GLY A 80 -19.24 6.82 -5.55
N TYR A 81 -20.25 7.25 -4.79
CA TYR A 81 -20.52 6.86 -3.40
C TYR A 81 -21.68 5.87 -3.34
N ALA A 82 -21.74 4.92 -4.26
CA ALA A 82 -22.78 3.91 -4.21
C ALA A 82 -22.64 3.12 -2.88
N GLN A 83 -23.75 2.92 -2.19
CA GLN A 83 -23.86 1.99 -1.07
C GLN A 83 -24.67 0.79 -1.56
N ASN A 84 -24.38 -0.41 -1.07
CA ASN A 84 -25.30 -1.54 -1.23
C ASN A 84 -26.49 -1.38 -0.25
N ASP A 85 -27.47 -2.27 -0.33
CA ASP A 85 -28.68 -2.22 0.52
C ASP A 85 -28.36 -2.34 2.03
N ALA A 86 -27.15 -2.80 2.38
CA ALA A 86 -26.65 -2.85 3.75
C ALA A 86 -25.90 -1.59 4.20
N GLY A 87 -25.94 -0.50 3.41
CA GLY A 87 -25.24 0.77 3.69
C GLY A 87 -23.71 0.69 3.52
N LEU A 88 -23.18 -0.43 3.04
CA LEU A 88 -21.75 -0.62 2.82
C LEU A 88 -21.35 -0.03 1.47
N PRO A 89 -20.20 0.65 1.40
CA PRO A 89 -19.81 1.32 0.17
C PRO A 89 -19.48 0.31 -0.93
N SER A 90 -20.25 0.35 -2.01
CA SER A 90 -20.19 -0.48 -3.20
C SER A 90 -19.42 0.20 -4.34
N GLY A 91 -19.11 -0.54 -5.41
CA GLY A 91 -18.47 0.04 -6.61
C GLY A 91 -16.94 0.24 -6.53
N ILE A 92 -16.25 -0.51 -5.66
CA ILE A 92 -14.79 -0.60 -5.70
C ILE A 92 -14.37 -1.32 -6.99
N ARG A 93 -13.45 -0.70 -7.72
CA ARG A 93 -12.81 -1.25 -8.91
C ARG A 93 -11.32 -1.43 -8.63
N SER A 94 -10.70 -2.37 -9.33
CA SER A 94 -9.27 -2.62 -9.21
C SER A 94 -8.66 -3.06 -10.52
N ALA A 95 -7.42 -2.65 -10.75
CA ALA A 95 -6.55 -3.17 -11.78
C ALA A 95 -5.28 -3.71 -11.14
N THR A 96 -4.75 -4.82 -11.66
CA THR A 96 -3.49 -5.42 -11.22
C THR A 96 -2.57 -5.54 -12.41
N GLY A 97 -1.29 -5.24 -12.22
CA GLY A 97 -0.26 -5.41 -13.23
C GLY A 97 1.06 -5.80 -12.59
N ASP A 98 1.95 -6.34 -13.42
CA ASP A 98 3.33 -6.58 -13.02
C ASP A 98 4.10 -5.26 -13.02
N LEU A 99 5.15 -5.18 -12.21
CA LEU A 99 6.04 -4.04 -12.26
C LEU A 99 6.87 -4.06 -13.55
N PRO A 100 7.25 -2.88 -14.08
CA PRO A 100 8.09 -2.80 -15.26
C PRO A 100 9.41 -3.56 -15.05
N PRO A 101 9.97 -4.22 -16.08
CA PRO A 101 11.25 -4.93 -15.98
C PRO A 101 12.43 -4.04 -15.55
N ALA A 102 12.35 -2.73 -15.80
CA ALA A 102 13.35 -1.75 -15.37
C ALA A 102 13.26 -1.38 -13.88
N PHE A 103 12.17 -1.74 -13.19
CA PHE A 103 11.91 -1.35 -11.81
C PHE A 103 13.02 -1.81 -10.83
N PRO A 104 13.54 -3.06 -10.89
CA PRO A 104 14.66 -3.46 -10.04
C PRO A 104 15.91 -2.59 -10.23
N ALA A 105 16.24 -2.23 -11.47
CA ALA A 105 17.39 -1.38 -11.77
C ALA A 105 17.21 0.05 -11.21
N LEU A 106 16.00 0.61 -11.34
CA LEU A 106 15.66 1.91 -10.75
C LEU A 106 15.77 1.90 -9.21
N MET A 107 15.32 0.82 -8.57
CA MET A 107 15.39 0.68 -7.11
C MET A 107 16.83 0.55 -6.59
N GLN A 108 17.70 -0.16 -7.33
CA GLN A 108 19.12 -0.23 -7.00
C GLN A 108 19.79 1.14 -7.14
N GLU A 109 19.49 1.89 -8.21
CA GLU A 109 20.04 3.23 -8.41
C GLU A 109 19.54 4.22 -7.35
N ALA A 110 18.25 4.19 -7.02
CA ALA A 110 17.67 5.01 -5.96
C ALA A 110 18.27 4.72 -4.58
N SER A 111 18.67 3.47 -4.34
CA SER A 111 19.31 3.07 -3.08
C SER A 111 20.79 3.48 -2.99
N ARG A 112 21.46 3.75 -4.12
CA ARG A 112 22.87 4.16 -4.17
C ARG A 112 23.07 5.65 -3.92
N ARG A 113 22.05 6.49 -4.14
CA ARG A 113 22.17 7.93 -3.90
C ARG A 113 22.07 8.18 -2.40
N PRO A 114 23.13 8.66 -1.73
CA PRO A 114 23.00 9.13 -0.36
C PRO A 114 22.01 10.30 -0.34
N ASN A 115 21.20 10.39 0.72
CA ASN A 115 20.39 11.57 1.00
C ASN A 115 21.35 12.76 1.19
N THR A 116 21.67 13.49 0.13
CA THR A 116 22.32 14.79 0.26
C THR A 116 21.24 15.75 0.75
N PRO A 117 21.33 16.30 1.98
CA PRO A 117 20.38 17.30 2.43
C PRO A 117 20.47 18.56 1.54
N PRO A 118 19.36 19.29 1.32
CA PRO A 118 19.31 20.45 0.43
C PRO A 118 20.03 21.71 0.97
N SER A 119 21.06 21.57 1.81
CA SER A 119 21.77 22.67 2.46
C SER A 119 23.08 23.12 1.78
N GLU A 120 23.48 22.53 0.65
CA GLU A 120 24.77 22.84 -0.01
C GLU A 120 24.65 23.35 -1.46
N LEU A 121 23.61 24.13 -1.75
CA LEU A 121 23.52 24.88 -3.02
C LEU A 121 23.28 26.37 -2.73
N SER A 122 24.26 26.98 -2.07
CA SER A 122 24.47 28.43 -2.06
C SER A 122 25.97 28.69 -2.05
N THR A 123 26.54 28.95 -3.22
CA THR A 123 27.76 29.74 -3.37
C THR A 123 27.49 30.78 -4.44
#